data_AF-A0A831UWA9-F1
#
_entry.id   AF-A0A831UWA9-F1
#
_cell.length_a   1.000
_cell.length_b   1.000
_cell.length_c   1.000
_cell.angle_alpha   90.00
_cell.angle_beta   90.00
_cell.angle_gamma   90.00
#
_symmetry.space_group_name_H-M   'P 1'
#
loop_
_entity.id
_entity.type
_entity.pdbx_description
1 polymer ?
#
loop_
_entity_poly.entity_id
_entity_poly.type
_entity_poly.pdbx_seq_one_letter_code
_entity_poly.pdbx_strand_id
1 'polypeptide(L)'
;MDPLGRALRALDQLVLKPLEDIANSAEGILEAISEQLGVPKPKVAAVAVPLDECGGQADGPCRGIAGVYEPGVVRINYRSTLPSLLHLFAHHLQAVEMGERFVHARRLEAERLPWELRPLEIAAAVRSAQLARRAPPRALRVWEEEIKPKIRELDDNLARLKADVEQIYRYAEVYARR
;
A
#
# COMPACT_ATOMS: atom_id res chain seq x y z
N MET A 1 -3.44 -0.97 35.31
CA MET A 1 -2.83 -1.01 33.97
C MET A 1 -2.57 0.42 33.51
N ASP A 2 -1.34 0.70 33.11
CA ASP A 2 -0.89 2.01 32.63
C ASP A 2 -1.66 2.46 31.36
N PRO A 3 -2.16 3.72 31.31
CA PRO A 3 -2.83 4.29 30.13
C PRO A 3 -2.05 4.16 28.82
N LEU A 4 -0.71 4.33 28.85
CA LEU A 4 0.13 4.18 27.66
C LEU A 4 0.13 2.73 27.18
N GLY A 5 0.27 1.77 28.08
CA GLY A 5 0.13 0.34 27.74
C GLY A 5 -1.22 -0.05 27.14
N ARG A 6 -2.33 0.64 27.50
CA ARG A 6 -3.64 0.41 26.86
C ARG A 6 -3.71 1.02 25.46
N ALA A 7 -3.18 2.23 25.27
CA ALA A 7 -3.14 2.90 23.97
C ALA A 7 -2.28 2.12 22.96
N LEU A 8 -1.11 1.64 23.37
CA LEU A 8 -0.24 0.83 22.52
C LEU A 8 -0.91 -0.50 22.10
N ARG A 9 -1.60 -1.18 23.02
CA ARG A 9 -2.39 -2.37 22.67
C ARG A 9 -3.55 -2.08 21.72
N ALA A 10 -4.22 -0.94 21.89
CA ALA A 10 -5.29 -0.53 20.97
C ALA A 10 -4.73 -0.25 19.57
N LEU A 11 -3.60 0.45 19.47
CA LEU A 11 -2.93 0.71 18.19
C LEU A 11 -2.51 -0.60 17.51
N ASP A 12 -1.92 -1.52 18.27
CA ASP A 12 -1.51 -2.83 17.79
C ASP A 12 -2.70 -3.63 17.21
N GLN A 13 -3.76 -3.78 18.00
CA GLN A 13 -4.90 -4.64 17.63
C GLN A 13 -5.83 -4.01 16.59
N LEU A 14 -6.04 -2.69 16.63
CA LEU A 14 -7.03 -2.02 15.79
C LEU A 14 -6.43 -1.50 14.48
N VAL A 15 -5.11 -1.31 14.41
CA VAL A 15 -4.44 -0.71 13.24
C VAL A 15 -3.33 -1.59 12.71
N LEU A 16 -2.31 -1.92 13.51
CA LEU A 16 -1.13 -2.61 13.01
C LEU A 16 -1.44 -4.02 12.53
N LYS A 17 -2.20 -4.79 13.30
CA LYS A 17 -2.57 -6.16 12.94
C LYS A 17 -3.45 -6.23 11.68
N PRO A 18 -4.53 -5.43 11.52
CA PRO A 18 -5.26 -5.39 10.25
C PRO A 18 -4.39 -5.00 9.04
N LEU A 19 -3.43 -4.08 9.21
CA LEU A 19 -2.49 -3.73 8.15
C LEU A 19 -1.57 -4.91 7.79
N GLU A 20 -1.08 -5.63 8.79
CA GLU A 20 -0.26 -6.84 8.59
C GLU A 20 -1.07 -7.94 7.89
N ASP A 21 -2.32 -8.18 8.30
CA ASP A 21 -3.23 -9.14 7.65
C ASP A 21 -3.42 -8.78 6.16
N ILE A 22 -3.67 -7.50 5.84
CA ILE A 22 -3.79 -7.01 4.46
C ILE A 22 -2.50 -7.25 3.68
N ALA A 23 -1.34 -6.92 4.26
CA ALA A 23 -0.04 -7.09 3.63
C ALA A 23 0.26 -8.56 3.33
N ASN A 24 -0.02 -9.45 4.29
CA ASN A 24 0.21 -10.89 4.16
C ASN A 24 -0.68 -11.52 3.08
N SER A 25 -1.99 -11.19 3.06
CA SER A 25 -2.89 -11.68 2.00
C SER A 25 -2.50 -11.13 0.63
N ALA A 26 -2.08 -9.86 0.54
CA ALA A 26 -1.59 -9.28 -0.71
C ALA A 26 -0.28 -9.93 -1.17
N GLU A 27 0.64 -10.23 -0.23
CA GLU A 27 1.86 -10.98 -0.54
C GLU A 27 1.54 -12.38 -1.05
N GLY A 28 0.56 -13.09 -0.47
CA GLY A 28 0.11 -14.39 -0.95
C GLY A 28 -0.45 -14.36 -2.38
N ILE A 29 -1.11 -13.27 -2.78
CA ILE A 29 -1.50 -13.06 -4.19
C ILE A 29 -0.27 -12.96 -5.09
N LEU A 30 0.70 -12.13 -4.70
CA LEU A 30 1.92 -11.92 -5.49
C LEU A 30 2.80 -13.16 -5.54
N GLU A 31 2.85 -13.95 -4.47
CA GLU A 31 3.55 -15.22 -4.39
C GLU A 31 2.98 -16.21 -5.42
N ALA A 32 1.67 -16.42 -5.44
CA ALA A 32 1.04 -17.32 -6.40
C ALA A 32 1.32 -16.94 -7.88
N ILE A 33 1.35 -15.63 -8.18
CA ILE A 33 1.68 -15.15 -9.52
C ILE A 33 3.18 -15.30 -9.80
N SER A 34 4.04 -15.02 -8.82
CA SER A 34 5.50 -15.12 -8.94
C SER A 34 5.93 -16.56 -9.20
N GLU A 35 5.34 -17.53 -8.49
CA GLU A 35 5.55 -18.96 -8.70
C GLU A 35 5.17 -19.39 -10.13
N GLN A 36 4.01 -18.93 -10.63
CA GLN A 36 3.57 -19.23 -12.00
C GLN A 36 4.53 -18.66 -13.06
N LEU A 37 5.15 -17.51 -12.78
CA LEU A 37 6.08 -16.84 -13.69
C LEU A 37 7.54 -17.26 -13.51
N GLY A 38 7.87 -18.03 -12.47
CA GLY A 38 9.25 -18.43 -12.17
C GLY A 38 10.15 -17.25 -11.79
N VAL A 39 9.60 -16.24 -11.13
CA VAL A 39 10.32 -15.02 -10.73
C VAL A 39 10.36 -14.88 -9.20
N PRO A 40 11.32 -14.14 -8.64
CA PRO A 40 11.30 -13.82 -7.22
C PRO A 40 10.00 -13.10 -6.83
N LYS A 41 9.51 -13.33 -5.61
CA LYS A 41 8.40 -12.55 -5.05
C LYS A 41 8.92 -11.28 -4.37
N PRO A 42 8.21 -10.14 -4.47
CA PRO A 42 8.48 -9.00 -3.61
C PRO A 42 7.85 -9.21 -2.23
N LYS A 43 8.36 -8.49 -1.22
CA LYS A 43 7.66 -8.32 0.05
C LYS A 43 6.54 -7.30 -0.09
N VAL A 44 5.47 -7.43 0.70
CA VAL A 44 4.40 -6.43 0.75
C VAL A 44 4.34 -5.74 2.12
N ALA A 45 4.11 -4.43 2.12
CA ALA A 45 3.82 -3.64 3.32
C ALA A 45 2.58 -2.78 3.10
N ALA A 46 1.58 -2.87 3.98
CA ALA A 46 0.40 -2.02 3.94
C ALA A 46 0.52 -0.84 4.91
N VAL A 47 0.06 0.33 4.50
CA VAL A 47 0.08 1.54 5.34
C VAL A 47 -1.27 2.24 5.36
N ALA A 48 -1.60 2.84 6.51
CA ALA A 48 -2.76 3.71 6.69
C ALA A 48 -2.48 5.18 6.32
N VAL A 49 -1.20 5.57 6.30
CA VAL A 49 -0.80 6.93 5.95
C VAL A 49 -0.91 7.17 4.44
N PRO A 50 -1.22 8.41 4.00
CA PRO A 50 -1.17 8.76 2.58
C PRO A 50 0.20 8.45 1.99
N LEU A 51 0.20 7.93 0.77
CA LEU A 51 1.38 7.79 -0.07
C LEU A 51 1.28 8.82 -1.19
N ASP A 52 2.41 9.39 -1.58
CA ASP A 52 2.50 10.33 -2.69
C ASP A 52 3.73 10.03 -3.55
N GLU A 53 3.73 10.59 -4.75
CA GLU A 53 4.81 10.43 -5.73
C GLU A 53 6.16 11.04 -5.30
N CYS A 54 6.15 11.88 -4.25
CA CYS A 54 7.30 12.62 -3.73
C CYS A 54 7.90 12.00 -2.45
N GLY A 55 7.33 10.91 -1.95
CA GLY A 55 7.82 10.24 -0.74
C GLY A 55 7.51 10.97 0.57
N GLY A 56 6.42 11.75 0.64
CA GLY A 56 5.96 12.40 1.87
C GLY A 56 6.50 13.83 2.08
N GLN A 57 7.06 14.46 1.05
CA GLN A 57 7.45 15.87 1.12
C GLN A 57 6.21 16.76 0.98
N ALA A 58 5.94 17.57 2.01
CA ALA A 58 4.76 18.43 2.09
C ALA A 58 4.78 19.63 1.12
N ASP A 59 5.94 19.94 0.54
CA ASP A 59 6.16 21.15 -0.24
C ASP A 59 6.22 20.85 -1.75
N GLY A 60 5.05 20.65 -2.36
CA GLY A 60 4.89 20.50 -3.81
C GLY A 60 3.50 19.99 -4.23
N PRO A 61 3.09 20.12 -5.51
CA PRO A 61 1.82 19.59 -6.01
C PRO A 61 1.90 18.08 -6.25
N CYS A 62 2.31 17.33 -5.22
CA CYS A 62 2.50 15.88 -5.31
C CYS A 62 1.15 15.18 -5.26
N ARG A 63 0.91 14.27 -6.20
CA ARG A 63 -0.33 13.49 -6.24
C ARG A 63 -0.28 12.32 -5.26
N GLY A 64 -1.42 12.07 -4.62
CA GLY A 64 -1.64 10.86 -3.85
C GLY A 64 -1.65 9.63 -4.75
N ILE A 65 -0.96 8.58 -4.35
CA ILE A 65 -0.83 7.32 -5.10
C ILE A 65 -1.28 6.13 -4.25
N ALA A 66 -1.77 5.08 -4.92
CA ALA A 66 -2.27 3.88 -4.24
C ALA A 66 -1.16 3.00 -3.65
N GLY A 67 0.09 3.19 -4.09
CA GLY A 67 1.25 2.47 -3.58
C GLY A 67 2.53 2.85 -4.31
N VAL A 68 3.66 2.38 -3.79
CA VAL A 68 5.01 2.60 -4.31
C VAL A 68 5.71 1.26 -4.39
N TYR A 69 6.40 1.02 -5.50
CA TYR A 69 7.36 -0.06 -5.60
C TYR A 69 8.77 0.49 -5.33
N GLU A 70 9.51 -0.21 -4.48
CA GLU A 70 10.95 -0.08 -4.29
C GLU A 70 11.57 -1.46 -4.60
N PRO A 71 12.82 -1.56 -5.07
CA PRO A 71 13.40 -2.85 -5.43
C PRO A 71 13.20 -3.93 -4.36
N GLY A 72 12.36 -4.92 -4.66
CA GLY A 72 12.01 -6.04 -3.76
C GLY A 72 10.89 -5.77 -2.75
N VAL A 73 10.31 -4.57 -2.70
CA VAL A 73 9.25 -4.21 -1.74
C VAL A 73 8.12 -3.45 -2.43
N VAL A 74 6.89 -3.95 -2.25
CA VAL A 74 5.64 -3.29 -2.66
C VAL A 74 5.01 -2.68 -1.42
N ARG A 75 4.97 -1.34 -1.36
CA ARG A 75 4.27 -0.62 -0.29
C ARG A 75 2.91 -0.14 -0.81
N ILE A 76 1.82 -0.54 -0.18
CA ILE A 76 0.46 -0.20 -0.58
C ILE A 76 -0.23 0.65 0.47
N ASN A 77 -1.03 1.62 0.03
CA ASN A 77 -2.07 2.14 0.90
C ASN A 77 -3.09 1.02 1.16
N TYR A 78 -3.59 0.89 2.38
CA TYR A 78 -4.53 -0.19 2.72
C TYR A 78 -5.81 -0.14 1.88
N ARG A 79 -6.23 1.03 1.40
CA ARG A 79 -7.36 1.20 0.46
C ARG A 79 -6.99 1.01 -1.02
N SER A 80 -5.78 0.51 -1.31
CA SER A 80 -5.39 0.16 -2.67
C SER A 80 -6.33 -0.89 -3.27
N THR A 81 -6.28 -1.04 -4.59
CA THR A 81 -7.11 -1.99 -5.33
C THR A 81 -6.28 -3.13 -5.87
N LEU A 82 -6.90 -4.27 -6.22
CA LEU A 82 -6.20 -5.37 -6.89
C LEU A 82 -5.46 -4.90 -8.16
N PRO A 83 -6.06 -4.08 -9.05
CA PRO A 83 -5.34 -3.48 -10.16
C PRO A 83 -4.09 -2.69 -9.74
N SER A 84 -4.17 -1.92 -8.65
CA SER A 84 -3.01 -1.19 -8.11
C SER A 84 -1.91 -2.14 -7.63
N LEU A 85 -2.28 -3.22 -6.94
CA LEU A 85 -1.33 -4.26 -6.51
C LEU A 85 -0.63 -4.91 -7.70
N LEU A 86 -1.39 -5.25 -8.75
CA LEU A 86 -0.84 -5.83 -9.98
C LEU A 86 0.03 -4.86 -10.77
N HIS A 87 -0.27 -3.55 -10.73
CA HIS A 87 0.58 -2.50 -11.29
C HIS A 87 1.94 -2.43 -10.59
N LEU A 88 1.94 -2.44 -9.26
CA LEU A 88 3.19 -2.43 -8.49
C LEU A 88 3.99 -3.71 -8.69
N PHE A 89 3.32 -4.85 -8.83
CA PHE A 89 3.98 -6.09 -9.21
C PHE A 89 4.56 -6.04 -10.63
N ALA A 90 3.91 -5.37 -11.58
CA ALA A 90 4.49 -5.17 -12.90
C ALA A 90 5.82 -4.38 -12.86
N HIS A 91 5.94 -3.39 -11.98
CA HIS A 91 7.22 -2.73 -11.71
C HIS A 91 8.25 -3.67 -11.08
N HIS A 92 7.82 -4.57 -10.21
CA HIS A 92 8.71 -5.61 -9.68
C HIS A 92 9.29 -6.48 -10.79
N LEU A 93 8.45 -6.94 -11.72
CA LEU A 93 8.91 -7.74 -12.85
C LEU A 93 9.89 -6.97 -13.75
N GLN A 94 9.61 -5.69 -14.04
CA GLN A 94 10.55 -4.83 -14.76
C GLN A 94 11.90 -4.74 -14.04
N ALA A 95 11.90 -4.60 -12.72
CA ALA A 95 13.13 -4.53 -11.94
C ALA A 95 13.92 -5.85 -11.94
N VAL A 96 13.22 -6.99 -11.85
CA VAL A 96 13.84 -8.32 -11.97
C VAL A 96 14.49 -8.50 -13.34
N GLU A 97 13.85 -8.06 -14.42
CA GLU A 97 14.35 -8.19 -15.79
C GLU A 97 15.52 -7.24 -16.11
N MET A 98 15.44 -6.00 -15.63
CA MET A 98 16.39 -4.95 -15.99
C MET A 98 17.58 -4.87 -15.03
N GLY A 99 17.44 -5.34 -13.79
CA GLY A 99 18.41 -5.18 -12.71
C GLY A 99 18.62 -3.72 -12.33
N GLU A 100 19.86 -3.31 -12.08
CA GLU A 100 20.21 -1.94 -11.69
C GLU A 100 19.76 -0.86 -12.69
N ARG A 101 19.63 -1.24 -13.97
CA ARG A 101 19.13 -0.34 -15.03
C ARG A 101 17.71 0.15 -14.76
N PHE A 102 16.89 -0.60 -14.04
CA PHE A 102 15.55 -0.16 -13.64
C PHE A 102 15.61 1.09 -12.77
N VAL A 103 16.47 1.09 -11.74
CA VAL A 103 16.61 2.21 -10.80
C VAL A 103 17.13 3.45 -11.53
N HIS A 104 18.12 3.26 -12.41
CA HIS A 104 18.65 4.35 -13.23
C HIS A 104 17.59 4.94 -14.17
N ALA A 105 16.87 4.09 -14.91
CA ALA A 105 15.82 4.52 -15.83
C ALA A 105 14.69 5.25 -15.11
N ARG A 106 14.21 4.72 -13.97
CA ARG A 106 13.17 5.36 -13.17
C ARG A 106 13.57 6.75 -12.70
N ARG A 107 14.81 6.92 -12.24
CA ARG A 107 15.33 8.23 -11.84
C ARG A 107 15.39 9.20 -13.02
N LEU A 108 15.93 8.74 -14.15
CA LEU A 108 16.06 9.56 -15.35
C LEU A 108 14.69 10.02 -15.89
N GLU A 109 13.71 9.12 -15.89
CA GLU A 109 12.33 9.44 -16.29
C GLU A 109 11.69 10.44 -15.32
N ALA A 110 11.92 10.28 -14.01
CA ALA A 110 11.38 11.20 -13.01
C ALA A 110 11.92 12.63 -13.13
N GLU A 111 13.18 12.78 -13.52
CA GLU A 111 13.82 14.09 -13.74
C GLU A 111 13.36 14.76 -15.05
N ARG A 112 12.87 14.00 -16.02
CA ARG A 112 12.63 14.48 -17.40
C ARG A 112 11.18 14.51 -17.83
N LEU A 113 10.33 13.68 -17.25
CA LEU A 113 8.98 13.43 -17.73
C LEU A 113 7.94 13.52 -16.59
N PRO A 114 6.77 14.12 -16.86
CA PRO A 114 5.60 13.97 -16.00
C PRO A 114 5.26 12.49 -15.80
N TRP A 115 4.71 12.14 -14.63
CA TRP A 115 4.42 10.76 -14.23
C TRP A 115 3.73 9.93 -15.31
N GLU A 116 2.68 10.49 -15.94
CA GLU A 116 1.83 9.81 -16.91
C GLU A 116 2.52 9.52 -18.25
N LEU A 117 3.63 10.19 -18.52
CA LEU A 117 4.41 10.04 -19.75
C LEU A 117 5.66 9.17 -19.57
N ARG A 118 5.91 8.68 -18.36
CA ARG A 118 7.09 7.85 -18.04
C ARG A 118 6.95 6.46 -18.70
N PRO A 119 7.88 6.06 -19.58
CA PRO A 119 7.82 4.74 -20.23
C PRO A 119 7.70 3.57 -19.26
N LEU A 120 8.36 3.59 -18.10
CA LEU A 120 8.24 2.52 -17.10
C LEU A 120 6.82 2.42 -16.54
N GLU A 121 6.15 3.54 -16.28
CA GLU A 121 4.76 3.58 -15.80
C GLU A 121 3.78 3.06 -16.84
N ILE A 122 3.94 3.48 -18.11
CA ILE A 122 3.10 3.01 -19.22
C ILE A 122 3.27 1.50 -19.41
N ALA A 123 4.52 1.02 -19.42
CA ALA A 123 4.81 -0.41 -19.56
C ALA A 123 4.26 -1.22 -18.38
N ALA A 124 4.31 -0.69 -17.16
CA ALA A 124 3.74 -1.34 -15.99
C ALA A 124 2.20 -1.40 -16.07
N ALA A 125 1.54 -0.35 -16.55
CA ALA A 125 0.09 -0.33 -16.75
C ALA A 125 -0.37 -1.37 -17.80
N VAL A 126 0.35 -1.50 -18.92
CA VAL A 126 0.05 -2.52 -19.93
C VAL A 126 0.25 -3.93 -19.36
N ARG A 127 1.36 -4.15 -18.67
CA ARG A 127 1.68 -5.45 -18.09
C ARG A 127 0.73 -5.83 -16.96
N SER A 128 0.28 -4.89 -16.14
CA SER A 128 -0.71 -5.15 -15.08
C SER A 128 -2.06 -5.60 -15.65
N ALA A 129 -2.50 -5.01 -16.75
CA ALA A 129 -3.70 -5.46 -17.46
C ALA A 129 -3.55 -6.89 -18.02
N GLN A 130 -2.36 -7.25 -18.51
CA GLN A 130 -2.07 -8.61 -18.95
C GLN A 130 -2.03 -9.61 -17.79
N LEU A 131 -1.43 -9.21 -16.66
CA LEU A 131 -1.42 -9.99 -15.43
C LEU A 131 -2.84 -10.23 -14.92
N ALA A 132 -3.69 -9.19 -14.89
CA ALA A 132 -5.08 -9.31 -14.45
C ALA A 132 -5.88 -10.34 -15.26
N ARG A 133 -5.65 -10.42 -16.58
CA ARG A 133 -6.30 -11.42 -17.46
C ARG A 133 -5.81 -12.85 -17.21
N ARG A 134 -4.61 -13.01 -16.68
CA ARG A 134 -3.96 -14.31 -16.41
C ARG A 134 -3.91 -14.65 -14.92
N ALA A 135 -4.42 -13.76 -14.07
CA ALA A 135 -4.37 -13.90 -12.64
C ALA A 135 -5.11 -15.18 -12.24
N PRO A 136 -4.53 -16.02 -11.37
CA PRO A 136 -5.21 -17.21 -10.88
C PRO A 136 -6.56 -16.82 -10.26
N PRO A 137 -7.64 -17.61 -10.44
CA PRO A 137 -8.93 -17.34 -9.80
C PRO A 137 -8.84 -17.16 -8.27
N ARG A 138 -7.84 -17.81 -7.64
CA ARG A 138 -7.52 -17.64 -6.23
C ARG A 138 -7.16 -16.20 -5.86
N ALA A 139 -6.48 -15.45 -6.73
CA ALA A 139 -6.08 -14.08 -6.44
C ALA A 139 -7.28 -13.16 -6.22
N LEU A 140 -8.31 -13.27 -7.08
CA LEU A 140 -9.56 -12.54 -6.91
C LEU A 140 -10.27 -12.95 -5.63
N ARG A 141 -10.29 -14.26 -5.33
CA ARG A 141 -10.92 -14.77 -4.10
C ARG A 141 -10.27 -14.21 -2.84
N VAL A 142 -8.94 -14.28 -2.72
CA VAL A 142 -8.19 -13.71 -1.60
C VAL A 142 -8.49 -12.21 -1.47
N TRP A 143 -8.54 -11.50 -2.60
CA TRP A 143 -8.85 -10.08 -2.59
C TRP A 143 -10.26 -9.77 -2.03
N GLU A 144 -11.29 -10.49 -2.51
CA GLU A 144 -12.68 -10.27 -2.11
C GLU A 144 -12.99 -10.79 -0.70
N GLU A 145 -12.44 -11.93 -0.32
CA GLU A 145 -12.81 -12.67 0.90
C GLU A 145 -11.88 -12.38 2.08
N GLU A 146 -10.63 -11.98 1.86
CA GLU A 146 -9.67 -11.70 2.93
C GLU A 146 -9.34 -10.22 3.03
N ILE A 147 -8.94 -9.58 1.91
CA ILE A 147 -8.43 -8.19 1.95
C ILE A 147 -9.56 -7.18 2.14
N LYS A 148 -10.62 -7.21 1.32
CA LYS A 148 -11.71 -6.22 1.41
C LYS A 148 -12.39 -6.18 2.79
N PRO A 149 -12.68 -7.32 3.46
CA PRO A 149 -13.21 -7.29 4.82
C PRO A 149 -12.26 -6.61 5.81
N LYS A 150 -10.95 -6.85 5.69
CA LYS A 150 -9.94 -6.20 6.55
C LYS A 150 -9.82 -4.70 6.31
N ILE A 151 -9.99 -4.25 5.07
CA ILE A 151 -10.06 -2.82 4.77
C ILE A 151 -11.25 -2.18 5.50
N ARG A 152 -12.42 -2.81 5.45
CA ARG A 152 -13.62 -2.32 6.16
C ARG A 152 -13.42 -2.32 7.68
N GLU A 153 -12.88 -3.40 8.23
CA GLU A 153 -12.54 -3.51 9.66
C GLU A 153 -11.62 -2.35 10.08
N LEU A 154 -10.58 -2.08 9.29
CA LEU A 154 -9.63 -0.99 9.56
C LEU A 154 -10.28 0.40 9.41
N ASP A 155 -11.16 0.60 8.43
CA ASP A 155 -11.91 1.85 8.27
C ASP A 155 -12.78 2.14 9.51
N ASP A 156 -13.51 1.15 9.99
CA ASP A 156 -14.36 1.27 11.18
C ASP A 156 -13.52 1.54 12.44
N ASN A 157 -12.39 0.82 12.59
CA ASN A 157 -11.45 1.01 13.68
C ASN A 157 -10.86 2.43 13.70
N LEU A 158 -10.42 2.94 12.55
CA LEU A 158 -9.87 4.29 12.43
C LEU A 158 -10.92 5.36 12.70
N ALA A 159 -12.15 5.17 12.23
CA ALA A 159 -13.27 6.09 12.51
C ALA A 159 -13.56 6.15 14.01
N ARG A 160 -13.59 5.00 14.69
CA ARG A 160 -13.78 4.93 16.15
C ARG A 160 -12.64 5.61 16.91
N LEU A 161 -11.39 5.30 16.55
CA LEU A 161 -10.23 5.92 17.19
C LEU A 161 -10.22 7.44 17.03
N LYS A 162 -10.60 7.94 15.85
CA LYS A 162 -10.75 9.37 15.61
C LYS A 162 -11.80 10.00 16.52
N ALA A 163 -12.97 9.38 16.65
CA ALA A 163 -14.05 9.87 17.52
C ALA A 163 -13.62 9.90 19.00
N ASP A 164 -12.93 8.86 19.47
CA ASP A 164 -12.41 8.77 20.83
C ASP A 164 -11.39 9.89 21.11
N VAL A 165 -10.47 10.14 20.17
CA VAL A 165 -9.48 11.23 20.27
C VAL A 165 -10.15 12.61 20.27
N GLU A 166 -11.10 12.85 19.38
CA GLU A 166 -11.87 14.11 19.33
C GLU A 166 -12.65 14.38 20.63
N GLN A 167 -13.16 13.32 21.27
CA GLN A 167 -13.85 13.45 22.56
C GLN A 167 -12.86 13.84 23.68
N ILE A 168 -11.67 13.22 23.71
CA ILE A 168 -10.60 13.56 24.66
C ILE A 168 -10.16 15.02 24.49
N TYR A 169 -9.93 15.47 23.25
CA TYR A 169 -9.58 16.86 22.96
C TYR A 169 -10.64 17.83 23.48
N ARG A 170 -11.93 17.57 23.22
CA ARG A 170 -13.04 18.40 23.73
C ARG A 170 -13.06 18.46 25.25
N TYR A 171 -12.84 17.34 25.95
CA TYR A 171 -12.74 17.38 27.41
C TYR A 171 -11.53 18.20 27.87
N ALA A 172 -10.36 18.01 27.26
CA ALA A 172 -9.16 18.76 27.60
C ALA A 172 -9.36 20.28 27.41
N GLU A 173 -10.02 20.72 26.34
CA GLU A 173 -10.37 22.13 26.12
C GLU A 173 -11.30 22.68 27.20
N VAL A 174 -12.30 21.92 27.63
CA VAL A 174 -13.22 22.32 28.71
C VAL A 174 -12.47 22.45 30.03
N TYR A 175 -11.55 21.53 30.33
CA TYR A 175 -10.75 21.58 31.56
C TYR A 175 -9.68 22.66 31.53
N ALA A 176 -9.07 22.95 30.38
CA ALA A 176 -8.06 23.99 30.24
C ALA A 176 -8.62 25.43 30.34
N ARG A 177 -9.95 25.59 30.20
CA ARG A 177 -10.66 26.86 30.38
C ARG A 177 -11.14 27.11 31.82
N ARG A 178 -10.88 26.18 32.74
CA ARG A 178 -11.14 26.32 34.18
C ARG A 178 -9.85 26.66 34.90
#